data_AF-A0A136MUW1-F1
#
_entry.id   AF-A0A136MUW1-F1
#
_cell.length_a   1.000
_cell.length_b   1.000
_cell.length_c   1.000
_cell.angle_alpha   90.00
_cell.angle_beta   90.00
_cell.angle_gamma   90.00
#
_symmetry.space_group_name_H-M   'P 1'
#
loop_
_entity.id
_entity.type
_entity.pdbx_description
1 polymer ?
#
loop_
_entity_poly.entity_id
_entity_poly.type
_entity_poly.pdbx_seq_one_letter_code
_entity_poly.pdbx_strand_id
1 'polypeptide(L)'
;MISEDSLFKTLKSQSSDEYDRPTHYPIVEDYDELLFYIQRSQNYNTVIYEINMLPGHTLNLNKPISISWLKHTNGEFEDKQPLNYIQKKLAYGYQHRIISEDLIEFRIVSCEALRFFIAKNKNNRFRVFFNDNGENIELISVFVYAEDLGVFPQVKSAEIFGRYSTSGASFYKKIVLDTY
;
A
#
# COMPACT_ATOMS: atom_id res chain seq x y z
N MET A 1 -10.20 30.68 0.15
CA MET A 1 -11.13 29.53 0.02
C MET A 1 -10.95 28.98 -1.37
N ILE A 2 -10.20 27.89 -1.51
CA ILE A 2 -10.12 27.14 -2.77
C ILE A 2 -11.26 26.12 -2.69
N SER A 3 -12.19 26.14 -3.65
CA SER A 3 -13.33 25.20 -3.63
C SER A 3 -12.84 23.77 -3.93
N GLU A 4 -13.51 22.78 -3.36
CA GLU A 4 -13.21 21.35 -3.55
C GLU A 4 -13.17 20.97 -5.04
N ASP A 5 -14.01 21.60 -5.88
CA ASP A 5 -14.00 21.45 -7.33
C ASP A 5 -12.67 21.82 -7.99
N SER A 6 -11.94 22.79 -7.43
CA SER A 6 -10.62 23.18 -7.95
C SER A 6 -9.55 22.17 -7.56
N LEU A 7 -9.68 21.51 -6.39
CA LEU A 7 -8.79 20.44 -5.95
C LEU A 7 -8.99 19.18 -6.82
N PHE A 8 -10.25 18.82 -7.09
CA PHE A 8 -10.61 17.70 -7.97
C PHE A 8 -10.24 17.95 -9.44
N LYS A 9 -10.27 19.20 -9.92
CA LYS A 9 -9.78 19.54 -11.26
C LYS A 9 -8.26 19.46 -11.38
N THR A 10 -7.51 19.88 -10.36
CA THR A 10 -6.04 19.76 -10.36
C THR A 10 -5.60 18.29 -10.35
N LEU A 11 -6.36 17.39 -9.70
CA LEU A 11 -6.09 15.95 -9.71
C LEU A 11 -6.41 15.25 -11.05
N LYS A 12 -7.30 15.81 -11.89
CA LYS A 12 -7.66 15.24 -13.20
C LYS A 12 -6.77 15.70 -14.36
N SER A 13 -5.81 16.59 -14.11
CA SER A 13 -4.94 17.20 -15.13
C SER A 13 -3.47 16.74 -15.01
N GLN A 14 -3.24 15.50 -14.58
CA GLN A 14 -1.95 14.84 -14.76
C GLN A 14 -2.18 13.71 -15.77
N SER A 15 -1.50 13.81 -16.90
CA SER A 15 -1.65 13.01 -18.12
C SER A 15 -1.69 11.50 -17.85
N SER A 16 -2.51 10.78 -18.62
CA SER A 16 -2.64 9.32 -18.64
C SER A 16 -1.37 8.55 -19.04
N ASP A 17 -0.24 9.23 -19.19
CA ASP A 17 1.00 8.70 -19.76
C ASP A 17 2.17 8.64 -18.75
N GLU A 18 1.95 8.98 -17.47
CA GLU A 18 3.03 9.04 -16.46
C GLU A 18 3.21 7.74 -15.64
N TYR A 19 2.15 6.94 -15.49
CA TYR A 19 2.12 5.73 -14.65
C TYR A 19 1.63 4.50 -15.43
N ASP A 20 2.16 3.32 -15.12
CA ASP A 20 1.65 2.06 -15.69
C ASP A 20 0.30 1.68 -15.08
N ARG A 21 0.04 2.09 -13.83
CA ARG A 21 -1.26 1.91 -13.16
C ARG A 21 -2.35 2.64 -13.97
N PRO A 22 -3.32 1.91 -14.56
CA PRO A 22 -4.36 2.55 -15.34
C PRO A 22 -5.27 3.42 -14.46
N THR A 23 -5.68 4.58 -14.98
CA THR A 23 -6.51 5.56 -14.26
C THR A 23 -7.90 5.06 -13.83
N HIS A 24 -8.37 3.96 -14.43
CA HIS A 24 -9.65 3.32 -14.11
C HIS A 24 -9.56 2.31 -12.96
N TYR A 25 -8.37 2.04 -12.41
CA TYR A 25 -8.26 1.19 -11.22
C TYR A 25 -8.97 1.85 -10.03
N PRO A 26 -9.71 1.08 -9.22
CA PRO A 26 -10.45 1.65 -8.12
C PRO A 26 -9.48 2.24 -7.08
N ILE A 27 -9.93 3.28 -6.38
CA ILE A 27 -9.17 3.93 -5.31
C ILE A 27 -9.81 3.53 -3.99
N VAL A 28 -9.03 2.97 -3.08
CA VAL A 28 -9.49 2.75 -1.70
C VAL A 28 -9.42 4.09 -0.98
N GLU A 29 -10.56 4.59 -0.50
CA GLU A 29 -10.63 5.83 0.28
C GLU A 29 -9.81 5.70 1.57
N ASP A 30 -9.22 6.82 2.01
CA ASP A 30 -8.41 6.85 3.24
C ASP A 30 -9.31 6.78 4.48
N TYR A 31 -9.03 5.84 5.39
CA TYR A 31 -9.69 5.71 6.70
C TYR A 31 -8.66 5.36 7.78
N ASP A 32 -9.06 5.46 9.05
CA ASP A 32 -8.12 5.48 10.18
C ASP A 32 -7.23 4.24 10.25
N GLU A 33 -7.80 3.07 10.04
CA GLU A 33 -7.09 1.81 10.10
C GLU A 33 -6.26 1.51 8.84
N LEU A 34 -6.56 2.13 7.70
CA LEU A 34 -5.85 1.88 6.45
C LEU A 34 -4.40 2.35 6.55
N LEU A 35 -3.46 1.41 6.36
CA LEU A 35 -2.04 1.72 6.26
C LEU A 35 -1.65 1.99 4.82
N PHE A 36 -1.97 1.07 3.92
CA PHE A 36 -1.77 1.16 2.47
C PHE A 36 -2.52 0.00 1.78
N TYR A 37 -2.50 -0.03 0.46
CA TYR A 37 -3.03 -1.14 -0.32
C TYR A 37 -2.16 -1.51 -1.51
N ILE A 38 -2.31 -2.75 -1.99
CA ILE A 38 -1.63 -3.28 -3.17
C ILE A 38 -2.67 -3.69 -4.22
N GLN A 39 -2.47 -3.23 -5.44
CA GLN A 39 -3.22 -3.64 -6.63
C GLN A 39 -2.30 -4.33 -7.63
N ARG A 40 -2.88 -5.11 -8.54
CA ARG A 40 -2.13 -5.84 -9.57
C ARG A 40 -2.76 -5.69 -10.93
N SER A 41 -1.96 -5.73 -11.99
CA SER A 41 -2.43 -5.73 -13.39
C SER A 41 -3.43 -6.85 -13.72
N GLN A 42 -3.40 -7.97 -12.99
CA GLN A 42 -4.20 -9.16 -13.28
C GLN A 42 -5.71 -8.98 -13.01
N ASN A 43 -6.10 -8.14 -12.04
CA ASN A 43 -7.49 -7.84 -11.72
C ASN A 43 -7.62 -6.66 -10.74
N TYR A 44 -8.84 -6.14 -10.61
CA TYR A 44 -9.16 -5.00 -9.75
C TYR A 44 -9.27 -5.34 -8.25
N ASN A 45 -9.12 -6.61 -7.84
CA ASN A 45 -9.13 -6.94 -6.42
C ASN A 45 -7.93 -6.31 -5.74
N THR A 46 -8.16 -5.75 -4.56
CA THR A 46 -7.18 -4.96 -3.83
C THR A 46 -6.77 -5.68 -2.56
N VAL A 47 -5.47 -5.79 -2.27
CA VAL A 47 -5.00 -6.24 -0.96
C VAL A 47 -4.85 -5.03 -0.06
N ILE A 48 -5.62 -4.96 1.02
CA ILE A 48 -5.52 -3.88 2.00
C ILE A 48 -4.68 -4.32 3.19
N TYR A 49 -3.86 -3.41 3.68
CA TYR A 49 -3.08 -3.54 4.91
C TYR A 49 -3.65 -2.55 5.91
N GLU A 50 -4.10 -3.07 7.04
CA GLU A 50 -4.74 -2.28 8.08
C GLU A 50 -3.99 -2.44 9.40
N ILE A 51 -3.91 -1.37 10.19
CA ILE A 51 -3.37 -1.44 11.54
C ILE A 51 -4.25 -2.37 12.38
N ASN A 52 -3.63 -3.29 13.12
CA ASN A 52 -4.36 -4.22 13.97
C ASN A 52 -4.30 -3.75 15.42
N MET A 53 -5.42 -3.25 15.91
CA MET A 53 -5.56 -2.74 17.28
C MET A 53 -6.22 -3.78 18.18
N LEU A 54 -5.77 -3.86 19.43
CA LEU A 54 -6.46 -4.55 20.51
C LEU A 54 -7.60 -3.68 21.07
N PRO A 55 -8.55 -4.28 21.83
CA PRO A 55 -9.51 -3.50 22.60
C PRO A 55 -8.79 -2.43 23.44
N GLY A 56 -9.32 -1.20 23.43
CA GLY A 56 -8.70 -0.06 24.10
C GLY A 56 -7.71 0.76 23.23
N HIS A 57 -7.70 0.55 21.91
CA HIS A 57 -6.87 1.29 20.94
C HIS A 57 -5.35 1.11 21.14
N THR A 58 -4.94 -0.02 21.69
CA THR A 58 -3.52 -0.39 21.83
C THR A 58 -3.07 -1.21 20.63
N LEU A 59 -1.90 -0.90 20.07
CA LEU A 59 -1.35 -1.64 18.93
C LEU A 59 -1.08 -3.11 19.30
N ASN A 60 -1.53 -4.04 18.47
CA ASN A 60 -1.23 -5.46 18.64
C ASN A 60 0.21 -5.76 18.20
N LEU A 61 1.17 -5.68 19.11
CA LEU A 61 2.59 -5.89 18.79
C LEU A 61 2.92 -7.31 18.28
N ASN A 62 2.11 -8.31 18.62
CA ASN A 62 2.30 -9.69 18.14
C ASN A 62 1.87 -9.86 16.68
N LYS A 63 0.87 -9.09 16.25
CA LYS A 63 0.35 -9.10 14.88
C LYS A 63 -0.10 -7.68 14.52
N PRO A 64 0.82 -6.77 14.17
CA PRO A 64 0.51 -5.34 14.04
C PRO A 64 -0.28 -4.97 12.79
N ILE A 65 -0.36 -5.87 11.80
CA ILE A 65 -1.04 -5.61 10.54
C ILE A 65 -2.08 -6.71 10.29
N SER A 66 -3.30 -6.30 9.97
CA SER A 66 -4.33 -7.16 9.38
C SER A 66 -4.27 -7.01 7.87
N ILE A 67 -4.36 -8.14 7.14
CA ILE A 67 -4.28 -8.14 5.69
C ILE A 67 -5.48 -8.89 5.12
N SER A 68 -6.20 -8.24 4.22
CA SER A 68 -7.44 -8.74 3.61
C SER A 68 -7.49 -8.43 2.12
N TRP A 69 -8.19 -9.27 1.36
CA TRP A 69 -8.71 -8.94 0.05
C TRP A 69 -9.91 -8.02 0.18
N LEU A 70 -9.95 -6.97 -0.63
CA LEU A 70 -11.13 -6.20 -0.96
C LEU A 70 -11.50 -6.58 -2.40
N LYS A 71 -12.57 -7.36 -2.54
CA LYS A 71 -13.04 -7.80 -3.84
C LYS A 71 -13.65 -6.64 -4.60
N HIS A 72 -13.48 -6.63 -5.91
CA HIS A 72 -14.08 -5.63 -6.78
C HIS A 72 -14.96 -6.32 -7.81
N THR A 73 -16.26 -6.02 -7.77
CA THR A 73 -17.28 -6.60 -8.65
C THR A 73 -18.17 -5.48 -9.14
N ASN A 74 -18.45 -5.45 -10.45
CA ASN A 74 -19.37 -4.49 -11.07
C ASN A 74 -19.06 -2.99 -10.79
N GLY A 75 -17.80 -2.64 -10.54
CA GLY A 75 -17.41 -1.24 -10.29
C GLY A 75 -17.32 -0.88 -8.80
N GLU A 76 -17.74 -1.75 -7.90
CA GLU A 76 -17.80 -1.47 -6.46
C GLU A 76 -16.93 -2.43 -5.64
N PHE A 77 -16.46 -1.96 -4.47
CA PHE A 77 -15.78 -2.81 -3.51
C PHE A 77 -16.81 -3.59 -2.68
N GLU A 78 -16.61 -4.90 -2.57
CA GLU A 78 -17.43 -5.79 -1.77
C GLU A 78 -16.76 -6.14 -0.42
N ASP A 79 -17.20 -7.23 0.20
CA ASP A 79 -16.73 -7.69 1.50
C ASP A 79 -15.22 -7.97 1.54
N LYS A 80 -14.64 -7.64 2.70
CA LYS A 80 -13.27 -8.02 3.06
C LYS A 80 -13.18 -9.53 3.23
N GLN A 81 -12.26 -10.17 2.51
CA GLN A 81 -11.97 -11.60 2.66
C GLN A 81 -10.55 -11.81 3.19
N PRO A 82 -10.32 -12.74 4.13
CA PRO A 82 -8.97 -13.03 4.59
C PRO A 82 -8.14 -13.62 3.44
N LEU A 83 -6.85 -13.28 3.40
CA LEU A 83 -5.91 -14.00 2.55
C LEU A 83 -5.86 -15.49 2.96
N ASN A 84 -5.78 -16.38 1.96
CA ASN A 84 -5.51 -17.79 2.23
C ASN A 84 -4.07 -17.99 2.75
N TYR A 85 -3.80 -19.13 3.38
CA TYR A 85 -2.51 -19.39 4.04
C TYR A 85 -1.32 -19.31 3.08
N ILE A 86 -1.48 -19.79 1.85
CA ILE A 86 -0.43 -19.82 0.81
C ILE A 86 -0.07 -18.39 0.38
N GLN A 87 -1.06 -17.54 0.12
CA GLN A 87 -0.87 -16.14 -0.28
C GLN A 87 -0.19 -15.33 0.83
N LYS A 88 -0.55 -15.58 2.10
CA LYS A 88 0.16 -14.97 3.25
C LYS A 88 1.62 -15.41 3.28
N LYS A 89 1.91 -16.68 3.07
CA LYS A 89 3.26 -17.21 3.21
C LYS A 89 4.19 -16.88 2.04
N LEU A 90 3.66 -16.72 0.83
CA LEU A 90 4.46 -16.60 -0.39
C LEU A 90 4.48 -15.21 -1.02
N ALA A 91 3.52 -14.34 -0.68
CA ALA A 91 3.41 -13.03 -1.34
C ALA A 91 3.15 -11.90 -0.34
N TYR A 92 1.93 -11.81 0.16
CA TYR A 92 1.42 -10.61 0.84
C TYR A 92 1.69 -10.56 2.34
N GLY A 93 2.21 -11.64 2.92
CA GLY A 93 2.60 -11.62 4.33
C GLY A 93 3.70 -10.62 4.61
N TYR A 94 3.97 -10.46 5.90
CA TYR A 94 5.05 -9.61 6.37
C TYR A 94 5.80 -10.29 7.52
N GLN A 95 7.04 -9.88 7.68
CA GLN A 95 7.83 -10.13 8.89
C GLN A 95 8.04 -8.79 9.59
N HIS A 96 7.92 -8.75 10.91
CA HIS A 96 8.09 -7.52 11.68
C HIS A 96 9.04 -7.67 12.85
N ARG A 97 9.60 -6.54 13.26
CA ARG A 97 10.42 -6.34 14.46
C ARG A 97 9.88 -5.15 15.23
N ILE A 98 9.62 -5.37 16.51
CA ILE A 98 9.18 -4.32 17.43
C ILE A 98 10.39 -3.46 17.79
N ILE A 99 10.30 -2.14 17.60
CA ILE A 99 11.32 -1.18 18.06
C ILE A 99 10.83 -0.49 19.33
N SER A 100 9.55 -0.08 19.36
CA SER A 100 8.85 0.41 20.54
C SER A 100 7.34 0.15 20.41
N GLU A 101 6.54 0.59 21.39
CA GLU A 101 5.08 0.44 21.37
C GLU A 101 4.39 1.15 20.18
N ASP A 102 4.99 2.23 19.70
CA ASP A 102 4.46 3.05 18.60
C ASP A 102 5.36 3.02 17.34
N LEU A 103 6.39 2.16 17.32
CA LEU A 103 7.31 2.04 16.19
C LEU A 103 7.63 0.56 15.90
N ILE A 104 7.21 0.12 14.71
CA ILE A 104 7.42 -1.25 14.25
C ILE A 104 8.09 -1.23 12.89
N GLU A 105 9.20 -1.93 12.75
CA GLU A 105 9.81 -2.21 11.45
C GLU A 105 9.16 -3.46 10.86
N PHE A 106 8.87 -3.45 9.55
CA PHE A 106 8.43 -4.64 8.85
C PHE A 106 8.94 -4.70 7.41
N ARG A 107 8.88 -5.91 6.84
CA ARG A 107 9.15 -6.18 5.42
C ARG A 107 8.04 -7.04 4.85
N ILE A 108 7.68 -6.78 3.60
CA ILE A 108 6.71 -7.61 2.87
C ILE A 108 7.47 -8.82 2.32
N VAL A 109 6.89 -10.01 2.40
CA VAL A 109 7.55 -11.27 1.98
C VAL A 109 7.98 -11.22 0.52
N SER A 110 7.15 -10.66 -0.37
CA SER A 110 7.50 -10.50 -1.79
C SER A 110 8.46 -9.33 -2.08
N CYS A 111 8.87 -8.54 -1.09
CA CYS A 111 9.70 -7.36 -1.27
C CYS A 111 10.64 -7.15 -0.06
N GLU A 112 11.60 -8.05 0.11
CA GLU A 112 12.55 -7.98 1.23
C GLU A 112 13.58 -6.85 1.12
N ALA A 113 13.71 -6.27 -0.07
CA ALA A 113 14.64 -5.17 -0.35
C ALA A 113 14.23 -3.85 0.32
N LEU A 114 12.92 -3.65 0.55
CA LEU A 114 12.40 -2.45 1.19
C LEU A 114 12.12 -2.71 2.67
N ARG A 115 12.51 -1.74 3.50
CA ARG A 115 12.19 -1.71 4.93
C ARG A 115 11.13 -0.66 5.16
N PHE A 116 10.05 -1.06 5.81
CA PHE A 116 8.94 -0.21 6.14
C PHE A 116 8.83 -0.02 7.65
N PHE A 117 8.22 1.07 8.07
CA PHE A 117 8.02 1.43 9.47
C PHE A 117 6.58 1.83 9.69
N ILE A 118 5.91 1.21 10.65
CA ILE A 118 4.63 1.70 11.19
C ILE A 118 4.95 2.72 12.27
N ALA A 119 4.44 3.94 12.13
CA ALA A 119 4.54 4.99 13.13
C ALA A 119 3.33 5.93 13.06
N LYS A 120 3.12 6.74 14.10
CA LYS A 120 2.08 7.80 14.07
C LYS A 120 2.53 8.97 13.20
N ASN A 121 1.62 9.46 12.35
CA ASN A 121 1.82 10.72 11.63
C ASN A 121 1.44 11.93 12.51
N LYS A 122 1.52 13.15 11.96
CA LYS A 122 1.18 14.41 12.65
C LYS A 122 -0.27 14.46 13.17
N ASN A 123 -1.16 13.64 12.61
CA ASN A 123 -2.57 13.54 13.00
C ASN A 123 -2.82 12.39 13.99
N ASN A 124 -1.77 11.83 14.60
CA ASN A 124 -1.85 10.72 15.55
C ASN A 124 -2.45 9.42 14.96
N ARG A 125 -2.41 9.25 13.62
CA ARG A 125 -2.85 8.04 12.91
C ARG A 125 -1.63 7.18 12.58
N PHE A 126 -1.72 5.87 12.82
CA PHE A 126 -0.68 4.94 12.39
C PHE A 126 -0.62 4.88 10.86
N ARG A 127 0.57 5.05 10.31
CA ARG A 127 0.84 5.05 8.87
C ARG A 127 2.16 4.34 8.59
N VAL A 128 2.34 3.95 7.33
CA VAL A 128 3.55 3.25 6.89
C VAL A 128 4.51 4.23 6.25
N PHE A 129 5.77 4.15 6.66
CA PHE A 129 6.85 4.98 6.17
C PHE A 129 7.98 4.13 5.62
N PHE A 130 8.69 4.65 4.63
CA PHE A 130 9.97 4.12 4.17
C PHE A 130 10.91 5.27 3.81
N ASN A 131 12.21 4.98 3.83
CA ASN A 131 13.20 5.94 3.40
C ASN A 131 13.55 5.73 1.93
N ASP A 132 13.55 6.82 1.16
CA ASP A 132 14.09 6.85 -0.19
C ASP A 132 15.08 8.01 -0.29
N ASN A 133 16.36 7.70 -0.53
CA ASN A 133 17.44 8.68 -0.67
C ASN A 133 17.52 9.72 0.47
N GLY A 134 17.28 9.29 1.72
CA GLY A 134 17.32 10.18 2.89
C GLY A 134 16.00 10.89 3.18
N GLU A 135 15.00 10.79 2.30
CA GLU A 135 13.68 11.36 2.50
C GLU A 135 12.70 10.33 3.08
N ASN A 136 11.86 10.76 4.02
CA ASN A 136 10.86 9.90 4.63
C ASN A 136 9.53 9.99 3.89
N ILE A 137 9.11 8.89 3.28
CA ILE A 137 7.92 8.80 2.45
C ILE A 137 6.83 8.05 3.22
N GLU A 138 5.65 8.65 3.34
CA GLU A 138 4.45 7.96 3.79
C GLU A 138 3.87 7.18 2.60
N LEU A 139 3.80 5.86 2.73
CA LEU A 139 3.27 4.95 1.71
C LEU A 139 1.74 5.06 1.65
N ILE A 140 1.19 5.15 0.43
CA ILE A 140 -0.26 5.20 0.19
C ILE A 140 -0.71 3.92 -0.53
N SER A 141 -0.07 3.58 -1.64
CA SER A 141 -0.42 2.39 -2.40
C SER A 141 0.74 1.86 -3.23
N VAL A 142 0.64 0.59 -3.61
CA VAL A 142 1.56 -0.05 -4.56
C VAL A 142 0.74 -0.66 -5.69
N PHE A 143 1.16 -0.44 -6.92
CA PHE A 143 0.63 -1.16 -8.07
C PHE A 143 1.69 -2.12 -8.61
N VAL A 144 1.32 -3.38 -8.79
CA VAL A 144 2.24 -4.43 -9.22
C VAL A 144 1.86 -4.88 -10.62
N TYR A 145 2.76 -4.70 -11.57
CA TYR A 145 2.58 -5.31 -12.88
C TYR A 145 3.17 -6.72 -12.87
N ALA A 146 2.31 -7.71 -13.11
CA ALA A 146 2.70 -9.10 -13.25
C ALA A 146 2.15 -9.71 -14.54
N GLU A 147 2.91 -10.64 -15.10
CA GLU A 147 2.53 -11.45 -16.26
C GLU A 147 2.24 -12.88 -15.83
N ASP A 148 1.20 -13.47 -16.41
CA ASP A 148 0.86 -14.87 -16.20
C ASP A 148 1.63 -15.77 -17.17
N LEU A 149 2.90 -16.04 -16.84
CA LEU A 149 3.75 -16.98 -17.56
C LEU A 149 3.80 -18.33 -16.81
N GLY A 150 2.70 -19.10 -16.88
CA GLY A 150 2.62 -20.45 -16.31
C GLY A 150 1.91 -20.53 -14.96
N VAL A 151 2.42 -21.34 -14.03
CA VAL A 151 1.73 -21.69 -12.76
C VAL A 151 1.83 -20.58 -11.70
N PHE A 152 2.82 -19.69 -11.79
CA PHE A 152 3.01 -18.57 -10.88
C PHE A 152 3.16 -17.26 -11.66
N PRO A 153 2.48 -16.18 -11.24
CA PRO A 153 2.64 -14.87 -11.88
C PRO A 153 4.06 -14.35 -11.67
N GLN A 154 4.68 -13.85 -12.74
CA GLN A 154 5.98 -13.20 -12.67
C GLN A 154 5.79 -11.69 -12.52
N VAL A 155 6.23 -11.14 -11.39
CA VAL A 155 6.22 -9.69 -11.19
C VAL A 155 7.32 -9.05 -12.04
N LYS A 156 6.95 -8.09 -12.89
CA LYS A 156 7.90 -7.33 -13.72
C LYS A 156 8.22 -5.96 -13.15
N SER A 157 7.25 -5.33 -12.50
CA SER A 157 7.46 -4.02 -11.88
C SER A 157 6.54 -3.79 -10.70
N ALA A 158 6.96 -2.87 -9.83
CA ALA A 158 6.15 -2.32 -8.76
C ALA A 158 6.25 -0.79 -8.80
N GLU A 159 5.10 -0.13 -8.89
CA GLU A 159 4.95 1.32 -8.76
C GLU A 159 4.50 1.65 -7.35
N ILE A 160 5.24 2.54 -6.70
CA ILE A 160 5.03 2.97 -5.33
C ILE A 160 4.52 4.39 -5.36
N PHE A 161 3.33 4.59 -4.76
CA PHE A 161 2.70 5.89 -4.61
C PHE A 161 2.70 6.26 -3.13
N GLY A 162 3.12 7.48 -2.83
CA GLY A 162 3.20 7.97 -1.46
C GLY A 162 3.17 9.49 -1.40
N ARG A 163 3.57 10.02 -0.24
CA ARG A 163 3.78 11.45 -0.04
C ARG A 163 5.00 11.69 0.83
N TYR A 164 5.73 12.75 0.58
CA TYR A 164 6.81 13.21 1.44
C TYR A 164 6.24 13.60 2.81
N SER A 165 6.76 13.01 3.90
CA SER A 165 6.22 13.24 5.25
C SER A 165 6.43 14.69 5.73
N THR A 166 7.42 15.38 5.17
CA THR A 166 7.79 16.76 5.50
C THR A 166 6.85 17.77 4.85
N SER A 167 6.68 17.67 3.51
CA SER A 167 5.95 18.64 2.69
C SER A 167 4.52 18.23 2.36
N GLY A 168 4.20 16.93 2.40
CA GLY A 168 2.93 16.37 1.93
C GLY A 168 2.82 16.27 0.40
N ALA A 169 3.87 16.64 -0.35
CA ALA A 169 3.89 16.52 -1.80
C ALA A 169 3.85 15.05 -2.24
N SER A 170 3.24 14.78 -3.39
CA SER A 170 3.15 13.42 -3.96
C SER A 170 4.54 12.85 -4.24
N PHE A 171 4.68 11.55 -3.98
CA PHE A 171 5.86 10.76 -4.31
C PHE A 171 5.46 9.62 -5.24
N TYR A 172 6.28 9.36 -6.25
CA TYR A 172 6.15 8.24 -7.16
C TYR A 172 7.51 7.59 -7.42
N LYS A 173 7.56 6.26 -7.40
CA LYS A 173 8.73 5.48 -7.80
C LYS A 173 8.32 4.18 -8.45
N LYS A 174 8.88 3.91 -9.63
CA LYS A 174 8.78 2.60 -10.30
C LYS A 174 10.04 1.78 -10.04
N ILE A 175 9.86 0.54 -9.63
CA ILE A 175 10.92 -0.46 -9.49
C ILE A 175 10.68 -1.52 -10.56
N VAL A 176 11.62 -1.67 -11.48
CA VAL A 176 11.61 -2.78 -12.45
C VAL A 176 12.37 -3.95 -11.84
N LEU A 177 11.76 -5.12 -11.87
CA LEU A 177 12.32 -6.37 -11.37
C LEU A 177 12.81 -7.17 -12.58
N ASP A 178 13.97 -6.79 -13.11
CA ASP A 178 14.63 -7.54 -14.17
C ASP A 178 15.01 -8.93 -13.64
N THR A 179 14.39 -9.96 -14.21
CA THR A 179 14.79 -11.35 -13.98
C THR A 179 15.84 -11.68 -15.04
N TYR A 180 17.11 -11.79 -14.63
CA TYR A 180 18.18 -12.37 -15.46
C TYR A 180 17.88 -13.84 -15.80
#